data_AF-A0A287BQB3-F1
#
_entry.id   AF-A0A287BQB3-F1
#
_cell.length_a   1.000
_cell.length_b   1.000
_cell.length_c   1.000
_cell.angle_alpha   90.00
_cell.angle_beta   90.00
_cell.angle_gamma   90.00
#
_symmetry.space_group_name_H-M   'P 1'
#
loop_
_entity.id
_entity.type
_entity.pdbx_description
1 polymer ?
#
loop_
_entity_poly.entity_id
_entity_poly.type
_entity_poly.pdbx_seq_one_letter_code
_entity_poly.pdbx_strand_id
1 'polypeptide(L)'
;MESTGLLSILVLSILLVTVQGPGLTDRSFPKRCPRVQENCEFRERDQCSKDRKCQIGEKCCVFSCGRKCLKLHQDICSMPKEPGPCLAFFHRWWYDKTNNTCSIFIYGGCKGNHNNFQSQDMCQRFCRKKGSNS
;
A
#
# COMPACT_ATOMS: atom_id res chain seq x y z
N MET A 1 -21.44 22.20 55.91
CA MET A 1 -21.98 21.27 54.89
C MET A 1 -21.78 21.94 53.55
N GLU A 2 -21.49 21.17 52.51
CA GLU A 2 -20.97 21.56 51.18
C GLU A 2 -19.43 21.53 51.10
N SER A 3 -18.90 20.96 50.01
CA SER A 3 -17.49 20.98 49.58
C SER A 3 -16.59 19.75 49.85
N THR A 4 -17.13 18.52 49.84
CA THR A 4 -16.31 17.31 49.62
C THR A 4 -16.76 16.48 48.41
N GLY A 5 -18.00 16.66 47.96
CA GLY A 5 -18.55 15.95 46.79
C GLY A 5 -17.99 16.44 45.44
N LEU A 6 -17.74 17.75 45.29
CA LEU A 6 -17.30 18.33 44.01
C LEU A 6 -15.86 17.94 43.64
N LEU A 7 -14.96 17.82 44.62
CA LEU A 7 -13.57 17.41 44.42
C LEU A 7 -13.46 15.95 43.95
N SER A 8 -14.27 15.03 44.46
CA SER A 8 -14.30 13.64 43.99
C SER A 8 -14.84 13.51 42.57
N ILE A 9 -15.84 14.31 42.20
CA ILE A 9 -16.40 14.31 40.84
C ILE A 9 -15.40 14.90 39.84
N LEU A 10 -14.64 15.93 40.22
CA LEU A 10 -13.57 16.52 39.40
C LEU A 10 -12.41 15.56 39.14
N VAL A 11 -12.01 14.75 40.13
CA VAL A 11 -10.94 13.76 39.96
C VAL A 11 -11.37 12.60 39.05
N LEU A 12 -12.62 12.15 39.13
CA LEU A 12 -13.19 11.13 38.25
C LEU A 12 -13.34 11.60 36.79
N SER A 13 -13.67 12.87 36.59
CA SER A 13 -13.76 13.46 35.24
C SER A 13 -12.39 13.69 34.60
N ILE A 14 -11.37 14.07 35.38
CA ILE A 14 -9.98 14.18 34.87
C ILE A 14 -9.43 12.81 34.43
N LEU A 15 -9.76 11.72 35.15
CA LEU A 15 -9.36 10.36 34.77
C LEU A 15 -10.06 9.86 33.50
N LEU A 16 -11.27 10.31 33.20
CA LEU A 16 -11.98 9.95 31.97
C LEU A 16 -11.50 10.74 30.75
N VAL A 17 -10.99 11.96 30.93
CA VAL A 17 -10.47 12.80 29.83
C VAL A 17 -9.10 12.31 29.32
N THR A 18 -8.31 11.60 30.12
CA THR A 18 -7.03 11.01 29.68
C THR A 18 -7.17 9.65 29.00
N VAL A 19 -8.36 9.03 29.03
CA VAL A 19 -8.64 7.77 28.32
C VAL A 19 -9.10 8.02 26.87
N GLN A 20 -9.18 9.28 26.44
CA GLN A 20 -9.34 9.64 25.03
C GLN A 20 -7.98 9.80 24.35
N GLY A 21 -7.23 8.69 24.28
CA GLY A 21 -6.21 8.55 23.25
C GLY A 21 -6.87 8.71 21.86
N PRO A 22 -6.13 9.19 20.84
CA PRO A 22 -6.70 9.40 19.52
C PRO A 22 -7.39 8.13 19.07
N GLY A 23 -8.69 8.28 18.80
CA GLY A 23 -9.60 7.20 18.55
C GLY A 23 -9.01 6.18 17.58
N LEU A 24 -9.07 4.92 17.99
CA LEU A 24 -9.20 3.78 17.09
C LEU A 24 -10.54 3.88 16.33
N THR A 25 -10.85 5.04 15.72
CA THR A 25 -11.87 5.17 14.69
C THR A 25 -11.24 4.79 13.36
N ASP A 26 -10.72 3.57 13.30
CA ASP A 26 -10.78 2.86 12.06
C ASP A 26 -11.35 1.50 12.41
N ARG A 27 -12.68 1.39 12.32
CA ARG A 27 -13.35 0.11 12.04
C ARG A 27 -12.94 -0.28 10.61
N SER A 28 -11.64 -0.41 10.40
CA SER A 28 -10.98 -0.63 9.13
C SER A 28 -11.31 -2.06 8.81
N PHE A 29 -12.35 -2.25 8.00
CA PHE A 29 -12.54 -3.52 7.34
C PHE A 29 -11.18 -3.95 6.80
N PRO A 30 -10.69 -5.16 7.14
CA PRO A 30 -9.35 -5.58 6.74
C PRO A 30 -9.25 -5.41 5.23
N LYS A 31 -8.40 -4.46 4.80
CA LYS A 31 -8.27 -4.14 3.39
C LYS A 31 -7.86 -5.42 2.66
N ARG A 32 -8.52 -5.63 1.53
CA ARG A 32 -8.27 -6.79 0.68
C ARG A 32 -7.17 -6.42 -0.31
N CYS A 33 -6.42 -7.41 -0.75
CA CYS A 33 -5.48 -7.24 -1.84
C CYS A 33 -6.17 -6.64 -3.08
N PRO A 34 -5.45 -5.85 -3.90
CA PRO A 34 -5.97 -5.37 -5.16
C PRO A 34 -6.49 -6.53 -6.02
N ARG A 35 -7.71 -6.39 -6.55
CA ARG A 35 -8.25 -7.34 -7.53
C ARG A 35 -7.92 -6.85 -8.94
N VAL A 36 -6.65 -6.94 -9.32
CA VAL A 36 -6.20 -6.59 -10.67
C VAL A 36 -6.06 -7.86 -11.48
N GLN A 37 -6.65 -7.87 -12.67
CA GLN A 37 -6.50 -8.98 -13.60
C GLN A 37 -5.15 -8.84 -14.31
N GLU A 38 -4.27 -9.79 -14.03
CA GLU A 38 -2.90 -9.76 -14.53
C GLU A 38 -2.75 -10.75 -15.68
N ASN A 39 -2.42 -10.23 -16.86
CA ASN A 39 -1.94 -11.05 -17.97
C ASN A 39 -0.42 -11.05 -17.89
N CYS A 40 0.15 -12.14 -17.40
CA CYS A 40 1.57 -12.26 -17.12
C CYS A 40 2.29 -12.91 -18.30
N GLU A 41 3.34 -12.26 -18.79
CA GLU A 41 4.25 -12.88 -19.75
C GLU A 41 5.05 -14.00 -19.09
N PHE A 42 5.50 -13.75 -17.86
CA PHE A 42 6.17 -14.73 -17.03
C PHE A 42 5.80 -14.56 -15.56
N ARG A 43 5.92 -15.64 -14.78
CA ARG A 43 5.73 -15.56 -13.33
C ARG A 43 6.95 -14.94 -12.68
N GLU A 44 6.73 -13.96 -11.81
CA GLU A 44 7.79 -13.40 -10.98
C GLU A 44 8.06 -14.28 -9.77
N ARG A 45 9.25 -14.12 -9.19
CA ARG A 45 9.59 -14.71 -7.90
C ARG A 45 8.68 -14.15 -6.80
N ASP A 46 8.09 -15.07 -6.05
CA ASP A 46 7.35 -14.78 -4.82
C ASP A 46 8.31 -14.28 -3.73
N GLN A 47 7.98 -13.11 -3.16
CA GLN A 47 8.65 -12.55 -1.98
C GLN A 47 8.05 -13.08 -0.67
N CYS A 48 6.80 -13.54 -0.71
CA CYS A 48 6.08 -14.01 0.45
C CYS A 48 5.15 -15.18 0.10
N SER A 49 4.81 -16.01 1.08
CA SER A 49 3.79 -17.06 0.93
C SER A 49 2.54 -16.80 1.79
N LYS A 50 2.67 -15.99 2.85
CA LYS A 50 1.61 -15.66 3.84
C LYS A 50 1.86 -14.26 4.41
N ASP A 51 0.82 -13.60 4.90
CA ASP A 51 0.89 -12.25 5.49
C ASP A 51 1.95 -12.12 6.59
N ARG A 52 2.08 -13.12 7.47
CA ARG A 52 3.08 -13.16 8.56
C ARG A 52 4.56 -13.16 8.11
N LYS A 53 4.82 -13.31 6.81
CA LYS A 53 6.18 -13.23 6.24
C LYS A 53 6.52 -11.82 5.75
N CYS A 54 5.54 -10.92 5.75
CA CYS A 54 5.72 -9.51 5.44
C CYS A 54 5.93 -8.68 6.71
N GLN A 55 6.28 -7.41 6.55
CA GLN A 55 6.44 -6.50 7.68
C GLN A 55 5.10 -6.17 8.34
N ILE A 56 5.13 -5.57 9.53
CA ILE A 56 3.92 -5.14 10.23
C ILE A 56 3.13 -4.17 9.35
N GLY A 57 1.83 -4.44 9.18
CA GLY A 57 0.93 -3.63 8.34
C GLY A 57 0.94 -3.98 6.84
N GLU A 58 1.69 -5.00 6.43
CA GLU A 58 1.69 -5.50 5.05
C GLU A 58 0.84 -6.76 4.88
N LYS A 59 0.38 -7.01 3.66
CA LYS A 59 -0.27 -8.25 3.26
C LYS A 59 0.48 -8.92 2.11
N CYS A 60 0.45 -10.26 2.09
CA CYS A 60 1.00 -11.04 1.00
C CYS A 60 -0.03 -11.18 -0.11
N CYS A 61 0.12 -10.39 -1.16
CA CYS A 61 -0.83 -10.29 -2.26
C CYS A 61 -0.23 -10.83 -3.57
N VAL A 62 -1.06 -11.41 -4.43
CA VAL A 62 -0.69 -11.61 -5.83
C VAL A 62 -0.68 -10.23 -6.50
N PHE A 63 0.48 -9.80 -6.98
CA PHE A 63 0.73 -8.47 -7.52
C PHE A 63 1.93 -8.50 -8.46
N SER A 64 1.80 -7.90 -9.65
CA SER A 64 2.82 -7.90 -10.71
C SER A 64 3.42 -9.30 -10.94
N CYS A 65 2.55 -10.27 -11.18
CA CYS A 65 2.85 -11.64 -11.58
C CYS A 65 3.58 -12.51 -10.56
N GLY A 66 3.61 -12.12 -9.29
CA GLY A 66 4.08 -12.95 -8.18
C GLY A 66 3.43 -12.54 -6.86
N ARG A 67 3.80 -13.20 -5.77
CA ARG A 67 3.38 -12.79 -4.42
C ARG A 67 4.32 -11.75 -3.85
N LYS A 68 3.79 -10.58 -3.51
CA LYS A 68 4.55 -9.43 -2.97
C LYS A 68 3.95 -8.95 -1.65
N CYS A 69 4.78 -8.36 -0.80
CA CYS A 69 4.35 -7.74 0.43
C CYS A 69 3.89 -6.31 0.17
N LEU A 70 2.58 -6.05 0.32
CA LEU A 70 1.99 -4.75 -0.01
C LEU A 70 1.50 -4.02 1.23
N LYS A 71 1.82 -2.73 1.32
CA LYS A 71 1.15 -1.76 2.20
C LYS A 71 -0.11 -1.26 1.50
N LEU A 72 -1.28 -1.77 1.88
CA LEU A 72 -2.55 -1.52 1.16
C LEU A 72 -3.07 -0.07 1.18
N HIS A 73 -2.43 0.83 1.94
CA HIS A 73 -2.73 2.25 1.97
C HIS A 73 -1.74 3.08 1.14
N GLN A 74 -0.67 2.46 0.65
CA GLN A 74 0.38 3.15 -0.10
C GLN A 74 -0.05 3.32 -1.55
N ASP A 75 0.03 4.55 -2.06
CA ASP A 75 -0.26 4.84 -3.46
C ASP A 75 0.93 4.43 -4.33
N ILE A 76 0.86 3.20 -4.85
CA ILE A 76 1.87 2.62 -5.76
C ILE A 76 2.06 3.51 -7.00
N CYS A 77 0.99 4.10 -7.52
CA CYS A 77 1.03 4.88 -8.76
C CYS A 77 1.69 6.26 -8.57
N SER A 78 1.92 6.69 -7.33
CA SER A 78 2.68 7.91 -7.05
C SER A 78 4.15 7.64 -6.77
N MET A 79 4.61 6.38 -6.75
CA MET A 79 6.03 6.06 -6.51
C MET A 79 6.88 6.39 -7.75
N PRO A 80 8.16 6.78 -7.58
CA PRO A 80 9.07 6.95 -8.71
C PRO A 80 9.43 5.60 -9.34
N LYS A 81 9.89 5.60 -10.60
CA LYS A 81 10.65 4.46 -11.13
C LYS A 81 11.89 4.20 -10.29
N GLU A 82 12.15 2.93 -9.99
CA GLU A 82 13.28 2.53 -9.16
C GLU A 82 14.02 1.34 -9.81
N PRO A 83 15.13 1.61 -10.54
CA PRO A 83 15.93 0.56 -11.17
C PRO A 83 16.49 -0.45 -10.18
N GLY A 84 16.79 0.01 -8.95
CA GLY A 84 17.51 -0.79 -7.96
C GLY A 84 19.00 -0.94 -8.32
N PRO A 85 19.78 -1.61 -7.46
CA PRO A 85 21.24 -1.68 -7.59
C PRO A 85 21.74 -2.87 -8.43
N CYS A 86 20.86 -3.81 -8.77
CA CYS A 86 21.24 -4.95 -9.61
C CYS A 86 21.39 -4.52 -11.08
N LEU A 87 22.15 -5.27 -11.88
CA LEU A 87 22.55 -4.89 -13.24
C LEU A 87 21.85 -5.69 -14.34
N ALA A 88 20.73 -6.36 -14.04
CA ALA A 88 19.95 -7.00 -15.08
C ALA A 88 19.25 -5.95 -15.97
N PHE A 89 18.88 -6.36 -17.18
CA PHE A 89 18.24 -5.48 -18.17
C PHE A 89 16.80 -5.90 -18.42
N PHE A 90 15.91 -5.62 -17.46
CA PHE A 90 14.48 -5.92 -17.62
C PHE A 90 13.71 -4.68 -18.09
N HIS A 91 13.10 -4.75 -19.27
CA HIS A 91 12.07 -3.78 -19.67
C HIS A 91 10.86 -3.92 -18.77
N ARG A 92 10.50 -2.83 -18.09
CA ARG A 92 9.33 -2.76 -17.21
C ARG A 92 8.57 -1.48 -17.45
N TRP A 93 7.32 -1.47 -17.04
CA TRP A 93 6.45 -0.31 -17.10
C TRP A 93 6.29 0.29 -15.71
N TRP A 94 6.35 1.61 -15.63
CA TRP A 94 5.99 2.36 -14.43
C TRP A 94 4.99 3.45 -14.81
N TYR A 95 4.14 3.84 -13.86
CA TYR A 95 3.23 4.95 -14.04
C TYR A 95 3.95 6.27 -13.74
N ASP A 96 4.14 7.07 -14.79
CA ASP A 96 4.62 8.44 -14.70
C ASP A 96 3.45 9.36 -14.37
N LYS A 97 3.34 9.71 -13.09
CA LYS A 97 2.29 10.60 -12.60
C LYS A 97 2.36 12.02 -13.18
N THR A 98 3.56 12.49 -13.54
CA THR A 98 3.72 13.83 -14.14
C THR A 98 3.06 13.90 -15.50
N ASN A 99 3.25 12.86 -16.31
CA ASN A 99 2.69 12.76 -17.66
C ASN A 99 1.35 12.02 -17.72
N ASN A 100 0.85 11.52 -16.58
CA ASN A 100 -0.34 10.68 -16.47
C ASN A 100 -0.35 9.49 -17.45
N THR A 101 0.80 8.85 -17.63
CA THR A 101 0.97 7.75 -18.59
C THR A 101 1.86 6.65 -18.05
N CYS A 102 1.76 5.46 -18.65
CA CYS A 102 2.66 4.36 -18.37
C CYS A 102 3.84 4.40 -19.33
N SER A 103 5.05 4.43 -18.80
CA SER A 103 6.31 4.56 -19.55
C SER A 103 7.25 3.40 -19.25
N ILE A 104 8.14 3.09 -20.18
CA ILE A 104 9.16 2.05 -20.00
C ILE A 104 10.30 2.58 -19.13
N PHE A 105 10.87 1.71 -18.30
CA PHE A 105 12.17 1.91 -17.65
C PHE A 105 12.93 0.57 -17.56
N ILE A 106 14.24 0.66 -17.30
CA ILE A 106 15.07 -0.52 -17.06
C ILE A 106 15.06 -0.83 -15.56
N TYR A 107 14.61 -2.04 -15.21
CA TYR A 107 14.71 -2.57 -13.87
C TYR A 107 15.90 -3.52 -13.75
N GLY A 108 16.73 -3.26 -12.75
CA GLY A 108 17.94 -4.02 -12.44
C GLY A 108 17.68 -5.44 -11.91
N GLY A 109 16.43 -5.76 -11.55
CA GLY A 109 16.03 -7.10 -11.09
C GLY A 109 15.99 -7.30 -9.56
N CYS A 110 16.40 -6.31 -8.76
CA CYS A 110 16.28 -6.38 -7.31
C CYS A 110 16.04 -5.00 -6.67
N LYS A 111 15.49 -5.00 -5.45
CA LYS A 111 15.29 -3.79 -4.61
C LYS A 111 14.71 -2.58 -5.36
N GLY A 112 13.67 -2.82 -6.16
CA GLY A 112 12.83 -1.75 -6.69
C GLY A 112 11.56 -1.61 -5.84
N ASN A 113 10.67 -0.68 -6.21
CA ASN A 113 9.35 -0.55 -5.60
C ASN A 113 8.24 -1.18 -6.46
N HIS A 114 7.00 -1.03 -6.01
CA HIS A 114 5.82 -1.65 -6.60
C HIS A 114 5.30 -0.93 -7.86
N ASN A 115 5.79 0.26 -8.21
CA ASN A 115 5.47 0.92 -9.48
C ASN A 115 6.34 0.33 -10.61
N ASN A 116 6.16 -0.96 -10.84
CA ASN A 116 6.95 -1.79 -11.72
C ASN A 116 6.05 -2.94 -12.20
N PHE A 117 5.68 -2.90 -13.48
CA PHE A 117 4.72 -3.82 -14.09
C PHE A 117 5.35 -4.47 -15.33
N GLN A 118 4.95 -5.71 -15.64
CA GLN A 118 5.49 -6.42 -16.81
C GLN A 118 5.01 -5.84 -18.14
N SER A 119 3.79 -5.29 -18.18
CA SER A 119 3.18 -4.77 -19.41
C SER A 119 2.55 -3.39 -19.22
N GLN A 120 2.41 -2.66 -20.32
CA GLN A 120 1.73 -1.36 -20.33
C GLN A 120 0.29 -1.50 -19.84
N ASP A 121 -0.43 -2.52 -20.31
CA ASP A 121 -1.82 -2.78 -19.93
C ASP A 121 -1.97 -3.00 -18.43
N MET A 122 -1.04 -3.73 -17.81
CA MET A 122 -1.06 -3.96 -16.37
C MET A 122 -0.88 -2.65 -15.61
N CYS A 123 0.13 -1.85 -15.99
CA CYS A 123 0.34 -0.52 -15.43
C CYS A 123 -0.92 0.36 -15.59
N GLN A 124 -1.51 0.38 -16.78
CA GLN A 124 -2.68 1.20 -17.06
C GLN A 124 -3.90 0.77 -16.25
N ARG A 125 -4.19 -0.54 -16.18
CA ARG A 125 -5.33 -1.05 -15.39
C ARG A 125 -5.16 -0.79 -13.91
N PHE A 126 -3.93 -0.83 -13.41
CA PHE A 126 -3.65 -0.59 -12.02
C PHE A 126 -3.73 0.91 -11.68
N CYS A 127 -3.12 1.77 -12.49
CA CYS A 127 -2.91 3.18 -12.15
C CYS A 127 -3.83 4.18 -12.80
N ARG A 128 -4.41 3.88 -13.98
CA ARG A 128 -5.42 4.77 -14.55
C ARG A 128 -6.68 4.59 -13.71
N LYS A 129 -7.03 5.64 -12.97
CA LYS A 129 -8.36 5.76 -12.40
C LYS A 129 -9.35 5.62 -13.57
N LYS A 130 -10.29 4.69 -13.49
CA LYS A 130 -11.53 4.88 -14.24
C LYS A 130 -12.03 6.23 -13.77
N GLY A 131 -12.18 7.19 -14.70
CA GLY A 131 -12.73 8.50 -14.36
C GLY A 131 -13.93 8.27 -13.46
N SER A 132 -13.97 8.98 -12.34
CA SER A 132 -15.19 9.18 -11.58
C SER A 132 -16.23 9.74 -12.57
N ASN A 133 -16.99 8.84 -13.18
CA ASN A 133 -18.19 9.19 -13.92
C ASN A 133 -19.36 8.94 -12.97
N SER A 134 -20.06 10.03 -12.69
CA SER A 134 -21.30 10.20 -11.90
C SER A 134 -21.09 10.48 -10.42
#